data_AF-A0A7H8W6M1-F1
#
_entry.id   AF-A0A7H8W6M1-F1
#
_cell.length_a   1.000
_cell.length_b   1.000
_cell.length_c   1.000
_cell.angle_alpha   90.00
_cell.angle_beta   90.00
_cell.angle_gamma   90.00
#
_symmetry.space_group_name_H-M   'P 1'
#
loop_
_entity.id
_entity.type
_entity.pdbx_description
1 polymer ?
#
loop_
_entity_poly.entity_id
_entity_poly.type
_entity_poly.pdbx_seq_one_letter_code
_entity_poly.pdbx_strand_id
1 'polypeptide(L)'
;MNNLKRLIFLFFLVLVLVSCKSPKPVLSEEKAKTITIKETVHDTVFKIQKDSSSYRALLECQNGKVVVKNVTQAEPGRTLKSPKVRLENNKLNIDCELKEQELYARWKSQQVKETEVKTINTTKFVNYLTFWQKVQIWLGRIFLLVLVYYAVKPIAKFYRLF
;
A
#
# COMPACT_ATOMS: atom_id res chain seq x y z
N MET A 1 41.68 -54.04 -17.99
CA MET A 1 40.39 -53.39 -18.31
C MET A 1 39.30 -53.55 -17.22
N ASN A 2 39.37 -54.56 -16.34
CA ASN A 2 38.34 -54.77 -15.29
C ASN A 2 38.46 -53.81 -14.09
N ASN A 3 39.68 -53.43 -13.69
CA ASN A 3 39.91 -52.53 -12.55
C ASN A 3 39.48 -51.08 -12.84
N LEU A 4 39.68 -50.60 -14.07
CA LEU A 4 39.24 -49.26 -14.51
C LEU A 4 37.70 -49.16 -14.53
N LYS A 5 37.01 -50.19 -15.03
CA LYS A 5 35.54 -50.25 -15.02
C LYS A 5 34.98 -50.29 -13.59
N ARG A 6 35.64 -50.99 -12.66
CA ARG A 6 35.25 -51.06 -11.25
C ARG A 6 35.44 -49.72 -10.53
N LEU A 7 36.52 -49.01 -10.83
CA LEU A 7 36.80 -47.66 -10.30
C LEU A 7 35.77 -46.63 -10.80
N ILE A 8 35.42 -46.67 -12.08
CA ILE A 8 34.39 -45.80 -12.67
C ILE A 8 33.02 -46.07 -12.02
N PHE A 9 32.68 -47.33 -11.79
CA PHE A 9 31.42 -47.71 -11.13
C PHE A 9 31.35 -47.24 -9.68
N LEU A 10 32.45 -47.38 -8.92
CA LEU A 10 32.56 -46.90 -7.54
C LEU A 10 32.44 -45.37 -7.45
N PHE A 11 33.08 -44.66 -8.37
CA PHE A 11 32.99 -43.20 -8.45
C PHE A 11 31.55 -42.73 -8.72
N PHE A 12 30.85 -43.39 -9.64
CA PHE A 12 29.46 -43.09 -9.95
C PHE A 12 28.52 -43.33 -8.75
N LEU A 13 28.77 -44.38 -7.96
CA LEU A 13 28.00 -44.70 -6.76
C LEU A 13 28.14 -43.62 -5.67
N VAL A 14 29.36 -43.11 -5.48
CA VAL A 14 29.64 -42.04 -4.50
C VAL A 14 28.95 -40.73 -4.90
N LEU A 15 28.94 -40.39 -6.19
CA LEU A 15 28.27 -39.20 -6.73
C LEU A 15 26.75 -39.20 -6.47
N VAL A 16 26.10 -40.37 -6.50
CA VAL A 16 24.66 -40.49 -6.22
C VAL A 16 24.34 -40.22 -4.74
N LEU A 17 25.25 -40.57 -3.81
CA LEU A 17 25.03 -40.45 -2.37
C LEU A 17 25.22 -39.02 -1.82
N VAL A 18 25.95 -38.15 -2.53
CA VAL A 18 26.28 -36.78 -2.05
C VAL A 18 25.21 -35.73 -2.43
N SER A 19 24.22 -36.09 -3.25
CA SER A 19 23.27 -35.12 -3.84
C SER A 19 21.96 -34.92 -3.04
N CYS A 20 22.02 -34.71 -1.73
CA CYS A 20 20.83 -34.40 -0.92
C CYS A 20 21.04 -33.23 0.05
N LYS A 21 21.04 -32.00 -0.48
CA LYS A 21 20.65 -30.81 0.30
C LYS A 21 20.06 -29.75 -0.62
N SER A 22 18.72 -29.71 -0.70
CA SER A 22 18.03 -28.63 -1.41
C SER A 22 17.93 -27.40 -0.52
N PRO A 23 18.32 -26.19 -0.99
CA PRO A 23 18.10 -24.96 -0.25
C PRO A 23 16.59 -24.71 -0.12
N LYS A 24 16.13 -24.44 1.12
CA LYS A 24 14.73 -24.11 1.42
C LYS A 24 14.43 -22.69 0.93
N PRO A 25 13.22 -22.41 0.42
CA PRO A 25 12.86 -21.07 -0.04
C PRO A 25 12.87 -20.09 1.14
N VAL A 26 13.50 -18.93 0.94
CA VAL A 26 13.51 -17.81 1.89
C VAL A 26 12.26 -16.96 1.62
N LEU A 27 11.48 -16.72 2.66
CA LEU A 27 10.33 -15.80 2.62
C LEU A 27 10.86 -14.38 2.45
N SER A 28 10.70 -13.78 1.26
CA SER A 28 11.02 -12.37 1.05
C SER A 28 9.75 -11.55 1.25
N GLU A 29 9.69 -10.79 2.34
CA GLU A 29 8.61 -9.84 2.62
C GLU A 29 8.82 -8.55 1.84
N GLU A 30 8.15 -8.39 0.71
CA GLU A 30 8.13 -7.12 -0.03
C GLU A 30 7.00 -6.24 0.53
N LYS A 31 7.36 -5.20 1.30
CA LYS A 31 6.40 -4.24 1.87
C LYS A 31 5.95 -3.23 0.82
N ALA A 32 4.94 -3.56 0.03
CA ALA A 32 4.30 -2.61 -0.87
C ALA A 32 3.26 -1.76 -0.11
N LYS A 33 3.48 -0.44 -0.02
CA LYS A 33 2.53 0.51 0.58
C LYS A 33 1.54 0.98 -0.48
N THR A 34 0.35 0.38 -0.52
CA THR A 34 -0.74 0.86 -1.39
C THR A 34 -1.60 1.84 -0.58
N ILE A 35 -1.64 3.11 -1.02
CA ILE A 35 -2.50 4.16 -0.48
C ILE A 35 -3.80 4.09 -1.28
N THR A 36 -4.88 3.59 -0.67
CA THR A 36 -6.22 3.63 -1.30
C THR A 36 -6.97 4.83 -0.73
N ILE A 37 -7.17 5.86 -1.55
CA ILE A 37 -8.03 7.00 -1.21
C ILE A 37 -9.44 6.59 -1.62
N LYS A 38 -10.28 6.24 -0.65
CA LYS A 38 -11.72 6.02 -0.90
C LYS A 38 -12.42 7.37 -0.82
N GLU A 39 -12.59 8.01 -1.98
CA GLU A 39 -13.47 9.17 -2.09
C GLU A 39 -14.92 8.67 -2.08
N THR A 40 -15.51 8.59 -0.88
CA THR A 40 -16.94 8.30 -0.76
C THR A 40 -17.68 9.58 -1.14
N VAL A 41 -18.18 9.62 -2.38
CA VAL A 41 -19.02 10.72 -2.89
C VAL A 41 -20.32 10.72 -2.09
N HIS A 42 -20.50 11.73 -1.26
CA HIS A 42 -21.78 11.95 -0.57
C HIS A 42 -22.56 13.01 -1.33
N ASP A 43 -23.73 12.64 -1.84
CA ASP A 43 -24.70 13.55 -2.48
C ASP A 43 -25.47 14.34 -1.41
N THR A 44 -24.76 15.06 -0.55
CA THR A 44 -25.37 15.92 0.47
C THR A 44 -25.27 17.38 0.04
N VAL A 45 -26.44 17.99 -0.21
CA VAL A 45 -26.53 19.42 -0.50
C VAL A 45 -26.53 20.20 0.81
N PHE A 46 -25.43 20.89 1.11
CA PHE A 46 -25.37 21.84 2.22
C PHE A 46 -26.14 23.11 1.85
N LYS A 47 -27.35 23.27 2.39
CA LYS A 47 -28.13 24.51 2.24
C LYS A 47 -27.71 25.51 3.30
N ILE A 48 -26.82 26.43 2.94
CA ILE A 48 -26.49 27.59 3.77
C ILE A 48 -27.65 28.57 3.67
N GLN A 49 -28.34 28.81 4.78
CA GLN A 49 -29.42 29.79 4.81
C GLN A 49 -28.85 31.20 4.71
N LYS A 50 -29.56 32.09 4.00
CA LYS A 50 -29.18 33.50 3.96
C LYS A 50 -29.32 34.08 5.37
N ASP A 51 -28.23 34.62 5.89
CA ASP A 51 -28.17 35.29 7.17
C ASP A 51 -27.53 36.68 7.02
N SER A 52 -27.82 37.56 7.96
CA SER A 52 -27.30 38.93 7.97
C SER A 52 -27.00 39.38 9.39
N SER A 53 -25.80 39.90 9.62
CA SER A 53 -25.42 40.60 10.84
C SER A 53 -25.25 42.09 10.56
N SER A 54 -25.45 42.93 11.57
CA SER A 54 -25.42 44.39 11.40
C SER A 54 -24.47 45.07 12.38
N TYR A 55 -23.77 46.09 11.89
CA TYR A 55 -22.88 46.91 12.70
C TYR A 55 -23.05 48.38 12.30
N ARG A 56 -23.26 49.25 13.29
CA ARG A 56 -23.36 50.70 13.11
C ARG A 56 -22.51 51.37 14.18
N ALA A 57 -21.62 52.25 13.74
CA ALA A 57 -20.80 53.04 14.63
C ALA A 57 -20.58 54.44 14.04
N LEU A 58 -20.40 55.40 14.94
CA LEU A 58 -20.06 56.77 14.60
C LEU A 58 -18.53 56.88 14.51
N LEU A 59 -18.05 57.31 13.35
CA LEU A 59 -16.64 57.55 13.08
C LEU A 59 -16.34 59.03 13.22
N GLU A 60 -15.22 59.36 13.87
CA GLU A 60 -14.76 60.74 14.04
C GLU A 60 -13.31 60.86 13.55
N CYS A 61 -12.96 62.00 12.97
CA CYS A 61 -11.58 62.28 12.58
C CYS A 61 -10.90 63.09 13.68
N GLN A 62 -9.90 62.51 14.33
CA GLN A 62 -9.09 63.18 15.33
C GLN A 62 -7.66 63.28 14.80
N ASN A 63 -7.16 64.50 14.61
CA ASN A 63 -5.80 64.79 14.11
C ASN A 63 -5.43 64.04 12.81
N GLY A 64 -6.35 63.98 11.84
CA GLY A 64 -6.14 63.31 10.55
C GLY A 64 -6.23 61.78 10.58
N LYS A 65 -6.54 61.18 11.75
CA LYS A 65 -6.80 59.74 11.91
C LYS A 65 -8.27 59.50 12.19
N VAL A 66 -8.86 58.54 11.47
CA VAL A 66 -10.25 58.12 11.69
C VAL A 66 -10.28 57.20 12.92
N VAL A 67 -11.15 57.50 13.88
CA VAL A 67 -11.34 56.71 15.11
C VAL A 67 -12.83 56.37 15.29
N VAL A 68 -13.11 55.22 15.88
CA VAL A 68 -14.48 54.82 16.23
C VAL A 68 -14.86 55.50 17.54
N LYS A 69 -15.80 56.45 17.48
CA LYS A 69 -16.23 57.23 18.66
C LYS A 69 -17.22 56.47 19.53
N ASN A 70 -18.24 55.88 18.90
CA ASN A 70 -19.26 55.11 19.60
C ASN A 70 -19.86 54.03 18.70
N VAL A 71 -20.12 52.86 19.26
CA VAL A 71 -20.80 51.75 18.59
C VAL A 71 -22.27 51.82 18.96
N THR A 72 -23.12 52.13 17.98
CA THR A 72 -24.56 52.34 18.18
C THR A 72 -25.34 51.04 18.07
N GLN A 73 -24.88 50.11 17.23
CA GLN A 73 -25.54 48.82 17.02
C GLN A 73 -24.49 47.77 16.62
N ALA A 74 -24.55 46.59 17.23
CA ALA A 74 -23.68 45.46 16.90
C ALA A 74 -24.46 44.15 17.11
N GLU A 75 -25.36 43.85 16.19
CA GLU A 75 -26.28 42.72 16.33
C GLU A 75 -25.79 41.50 15.54
N PRO A 76 -25.75 40.32 16.17
CA PRO A 76 -25.49 39.09 15.47
C PRO A 76 -26.68 38.70 14.57
N GLY A 77 -26.39 37.90 13.55
CA GLY A 77 -27.43 37.22 12.76
C GLY A 77 -27.95 35.99 13.49
N ARG A 78 -28.71 35.15 12.79
CA ARG A 78 -29.20 33.86 13.34
C ARG A 78 -28.05 32.89 13.61
N THR A 79 -27.08 32.84 12.70
CA THR A 79 -25.92 31.95 12.72
C THR A 79 -24.60 32.73 12.66
N LEU A 80 -24.62 33.92 12.04
CA LEU A 80 -23.50 34.85 11.95
C LEU A 80 -23.25 35.53 13.29
N LYS A 81 -21.98 35.55 13.70
CA LYS A 81 -21.56 36.35 14.86
C LYS A 81 -21.61 37.85 14.52
N SER A 82 -21.66 38.69 15.56
CA SER A 82 -21.50 40.14 15.38
C SER A 82 -20.19 40.44 14.66
N PRO A 83 -20.19 41.33 13.64
CA PRO A 83 -18.99 41.64 12.86
C PRO A 83 -17.87 42.18 13.72
N LYS A 84 -16.65 41.70 13.51
CA LYS A 84 -15.45 42.26 14.13
C LYS A 84 -14.96 43.40 13.27
N VAL A 85 -14.96 44.61 13.82
CA VAL A 85 -14.54 45.80 13.10
C VAL A 85 -13.19 46.26 13.62
N ARG A 86 -12.23 46.42 12.71
CA ARG A 86 -10.88 46.92 12.98
C ARG A 86 -10.61 48.12 12.10
N LEU A 87 -10.00 49.15 12.67
CA LEU A 87 -9.67 50.38 11.96
C LEU A 87 -8.15 50.55 12.01
N GLU A 88 -7.50 50.30 10.88
CA GLU A 88 -6.03 50.29 10.75
C GLU A 88 -5.63 51.21 9.60
N ASN A 89 -4.78 52.20 9.87
CA ASN A 89 -4.30 53.15 8.86
C ASN A 89 -5.41 53.82 8.05
N ASN A 90 -6.48 54.29 8.72
CA ASN A 90 -7.68 54.86 8.10
C ASN A 90 -8.45 53.90 7.16
N LYS A 91 -8.16 52.59 7.21
CA LYS A 91 -8.94 51.55 6.51
C LYS A 91 -9.84 50.83 7.52
N LEU A 92 -11.08 50.58 7.10
CA LEU A 92 -12.06 49.84 7.87
C LEU A 92 -12.06 48.38 7.40
N ASN A 93 -11.61 47.47 8.25
CA ASN A 93 -11.68 46.03 8.03
C ASN A 93 -12.84 45.45 8.84
N ILE A 94 -13.69 44.66 8.17
CA ILE A 94 -14.89 44.06 8.77
C ILE A 94 -14.81 42.55 8.54
N ASP A 95 -14.60 41.81 9.62
CA ASP A 95 -14.52 40.35 9.59
C ASP A 95 -15.82 39.73 10.11
N CYS A 96 -16.44 38.88 9.29
CA CYS A 96 -17.64 38.13 9.66
C CYS A 96 -17.31 36.63 9.73
N GLU A 97 -17.56 35.99 10.88
CA GLU A 97 -17.32 34.56 11.09
C GLU A 97 -18.63 33.76 10.99
N LEU A 98 -18.64 32.71 10.15
CA LEU A 98 -19.77 31.79 9.97
C LEU A 98 -19.39 30.36 10.42
N LYS A 99 -20.11 29.82 11.41
CA LYS A 99 -19.86 28.47 11.96
C LYS A 99 -20.04 27.33 10.95
N GLU A 100 -20.95 27.48 9.98
CA GLU A 100 -21.26 26.41 9.01
C GLU A 100 -20.09 26.12 8.05
N GLN A 101 -19.24 27.11 7.79
CA GLN A 101 -18.03 26.93 6.96
C GLN A 101 -16.99 26.03 7.65
N GLU A 102 -16.87 26.11 8.98
CA GLU A 102 -15.95 25.27 9.76
C GLU A 102 -16.34 23.80 9.73
N LEU A 103 -17.64 23.50 9.82
CA LEU A 103 -18.16 22.13 9.74
C LEU A 103 -17.91 21.53 8.36
N TYR A 104 -18.13 22.31 7.28
CA TYR A 104 -17.82 21.88 5.92
C TYR A 104 -16.31 21.62 5.72
N ALA A 105 -15.46 22.54 6.17
CA ALA A 105 -14.01 22.37 6.09
C ALA A 105 -13.53 21.14 6.87
N ARG A 106 -14.09 20.89 8.07
CA ARG A 106 -13.79 19.72 8.88
C ARG A 106 -14.21 18.43 8.20
N TRP A 107 -15.44 18.35 7.70
CA TRP A 107 -15.95 17.19 6.97
C TRP A 107 -15.05 16.86 5.76
N LYS A 108 -14.74 17.87 4.93
CA LYS A 108 -13.84 17.72 3.77
C LYS A 108 -12.44 17.24 4.18
N SER A 109 -11.90 17.74 5.30
CA SER A 109 -10.59 17.33 5.81
C SER A 109 -10.56 15.89 6.34
N GLN A 110 -11.67 15.40 6.90
CA GLN A 110 -11.78 14.05 7.44
C GLN A 110 -11.83 13.00 6.32
N GLN A 111 -12.53 13.29 5.23
CA GLN A 111 -12.56 12.41 4.06
C GLN A 111 -11.17 12.16 3.47
N VAL A 112 -10.30 13.17 3.43
CA VAL A 112 -8.93 13.02 2.92
C VAL A 112 -8.05 12.15 3.85
N LYS A 113 -8.39 12.05 5.14
CA LYS A 113 -7.60 11.32 6.14
C LYS A 113 -7.89 9.81 6.17
N GLU A 114 -9.01 9.35 5.63
CA GLU A 114 -9.34 7.92 5.55
C GLU A 114 -8.54 7.23 4.44
N THR A 115 -7.22 7.17 4.63
CA THR A 115 -6.30 6.41 3.80
C THR A 115 -6.08 5.04 4.45
N GLU A 116 -6.71 4.01 3.91
CA GLU A 116 -6.42 2.63 4.31
C GLU A 116 -5.07 2.20 3.72
N VAL A 117 -4.06 1.99 4.56
CA VAL A 117 -2.78 1.39 4.16
C VAL A 117 -2.91 -0.13 4.25
N LYS A 118 -3.09 -0.80 3.11
CA LYS A 118 -3.06 -2.27 3.05
C LYS A 118 -1.63 -2.75 2.78
N THR A 119 -1.03 -3.43 3.75
CA THR A 119 0.22 -4.18 3.58
C THR A 119 -0.11 -5.54 2.99
N ILE A 120 0.19 -5.75 1.70
CA ILE A 120 -0.04 -7.04 1.03
C ILE A 120 1.24 -7.87 1.16
N ASN A 121 1.21 -8.90 2.02
CA ASN A 121 2.30 -9.88 2.11
C ASN A 121 2.18 -10.86 0.93
N THR A 122 2.76 -10.51 -0.22
CA THR A 122 2.80 -11.43 -1.36
C THR A 122 3.94 -12.42 -1.17
N THR A 123 3.62 -13.69 -0.98
CA THR A 123 4.60 -14.78 -0.99
C THR A 123 5.07 -15.01 -2.43
N LYS A 124 6.16 -14.35 -2.84
CA LYS A 124 6.79 -14.66 -4.14
C LYS A 124 7.48 -16.02 -4.04
N PHE A 125 6.94 -17.01 -4.75
CA PHE A 125 7.55 -18.33 -4.88
C PHE A 125 8.79 -18.22 -5.78
N VAL A 126 9.94 -17.89 -5.18
CA VAL A 126 11.21 -17.65 -5.91
C VAL A 126 11.84 -18.90 -6.50
N ASN A 127 11.34 -20.09 -6.19
CA ASN A 127 11.95 -21.34 -6.62
C ASN A 127 11.16 -22.00 -7.76
N TYR A 128 11.28 -21.44 -8.97
CA TYR A 128 10.87 -22.14 -10.17
C TYR A 128 12.01 -23.08 -10.61
N LEU A 129 11.68 -24.33 -10.94
CA LEU A 129 12.67 -25.23 -11.55
C LEU A 129 13.14 -24.61 -12.86
N THR A 130 14.45 -24.34 -12.96
CA THR A 130 15.04 -23.86 -14.20
C THR A 130 14.85 -24.92 -15.29
N PHE A 131 14.81 -24.47 -16.55
CA PHE A 131 14.64 -25.38 -17.68
C PHE A 131 15.68 -26.52 -17.65
N TRP A 132 16.93 -26.20 -17.32
CA TRP A 132 18.02 -27.16 -17.19
C TRP A 132 17.80 -28.19 -16.07
N GLN A 133 17.29 -27.76 -14.92
CA GLN A 133 16.93 -28.68 -13.83
C GLN A 133 15.83 -29.66 -14.27
N LYS A 134 14.83 -29.19 -15.02
CA LYS A 134 13.78 -30.07 -15.58
C LYS A 134 14.35 -31.10 -16.54
N VAL A 135 15.25 -30.67 -17.43
CA VAL A 135 15.94 -31.57 -18.37
C VAL A 135 16.78 -32.60 -17.63
N GLN A 136 17.54 -32.20 -16.59
CA GLN A 136 18.35 -33.12 -15.79
C GLN A 136 17.50 -34.16 -15.05
N ILE A 137 16.35 -33.77 -14.48
CA ILE A 137 15.42 -34.70 -13.83
C ILE A 137 14.86 -35.70 -14.85
N TRP A 138 14.52 -35.24 -16.05
CA TRP A 138 13.98 -36.09 -17.11
C TRP A 138 15.01 -37.12 -17.61
N LEU A 139 16.25 -36.67 -17.84
CA LEU A 139 17.37 -37.56 -18.19
C LEU A 139 17.66 -38.58 -17.08
N GLY A 140 17.64 -38.15 -15.82
CA GLY A 140 17.82 -39.05 -14.67
C GLY A 140 16.74 -40.13 -14.60
N ARG A 141 15.48 -39.79 -14.89
CA ARG A 141 14.38 -40.76 -14.94
C ARG A 141 14.57 -41.80 -16.04
N ILE A 142 14.98 -41.37 -17.24
CA ILE A 142 15.26 -42.28 -18.36
C ILE A 142 16.41 -43.22 -18.01
N PHE A 143 17.49 -42.68 -17.43
CA PHE A 143 18.63 -43.48 -17.02
C PHE A 143 18.26 -44.55 -15.99
N LEU A 144 17.38 -44.22 -15.04
CA LEU A 144 16.88 -45.18 -14.04
C LEU A 144 16.06 -46.31 -14.70
N LEU A 145 15.18 -45.98 -15.66
CA LEU A 145 14.42 -47.00 -16.41
C LEU A 145 15.33 -47.95 -17.19
N VAL A 146 16.37 -47.41 -17.82
CA VAL A 146 17.36 -48.21 -18.54
C VAL A 146 18.12 -49.14 -17.59
N LEU A 147 18.55 -48.65 -16.43
CA LEU A 147 19.19 -49.47 -15.41
C LEU A 147 18.30 -50.62 -14.93
N VAL A 148 17.02 -50.35 -14.66
CA VAL A 148 16.05 -51.38 -14.27
C VAL A 148 15.89 -52.43 -15.37
N TYR A 149 15.79 -52.02 -16.64
CA TYR A 149 15.70 -52.96 -17.76
C TYR A 149 16.94 -53.87 -17.85
N TYR A 150 18.15 -53.31 -17.72
CA TYR A 150 19.39 -54.10 -17.73
C TYR A 150 19.58 -54.95 -16.47
N ALA A 151 18.97 -54.61 -15.34
CA ALA A 151 18.98 -55.45 -14.14
C ALA A 151 17.96 -56.61 -14.24
N VAL A 152 16.78 -56.36 -14.78
CA VAL A 152 15.73 -57.37 -14.95
C VAL A 152 16.07 -58.37 -16.04
N LYS A 153 16.68 -57.93 -17.16
CA LYS A 153 17.03 -58.81 -18.29
C LYS A 153 17.90 -60.04 -17.90
N PRO A 154 19.00 -59.92 -17.12
CA PRO A 154 19.78 -61.07 -16.67
C PRO A 154 19.04 -61.90 -15.63
N ILE A 155 18.25 -61.29 -14.74
CA ILE A 155 17.42 -62.00 -13.75
C ILE A 155 16.37 -62.87 -14.48
N ALA A 156 15.64 -62.30 -15.43
CA ALA A 156 14.66 -63.01 -16.25
C ALA A 156 15.30 -64.08 -17.15
N LYS A 157 16.54 -63.86 -17.61
CA LYS A 157 17.30 -64.88 -18.34
C LYS A 157 17.73 -66.03 -17.42
N PHE A 158 18.09 -65.74 -16.17
CA PHE A 158 18.45 -66.73 -15.16
C PHE A 158 17.24 -67.59 -14.74
N TYR A 159 16.07 -66.97 -14.52
CA TYR A 159 14.80 -67.68 -14.25
C TYR A 159 14.24 -68.47 -15.44
N ARG A 160 14.69 -68.23 -16.67
CA ARG A 160 14.33 -69.03 -17.85
C ARG A 160 15.29 -70.19 -18.13
N LEU A 161 16.46 -70.18 -17.49
CA LEU A 161 17.50 -71.20 -17.68
C LEU A 161 17.44 -72.31 -16.61
N PHE A 162 16.70 -72.05 -15.52
CA PHE A 162 16.29 -73.00 -14.49
C PHE A 162 14.82 -73.36 -14.71
#